data_AF-A0A6I7FHY3-F1
#
_entry.id   AF-A0A6I7FHY3-F1
#
_cell.length_a   1.000
_cell.length_b   1.000
_cell.length_c   1.000
_cell.angle_alpha   90.00
_cell.angle_beta   90.00
_cell.angle_gamma   90.00
#
_symmetry.space_group_name_H-M   'P 1'
#
loop_
_entity.id
_entity.type
_entity.pdbx_description
1 polymer ?
#
loop_
_entity_poly.entity_id
_entity_poly.type
_entity_poly.pdbx_seq_one_letter_code
_entity_poly.pdbx_strand_id
1 'polypeptide(L)'
;MAKGKLTIKQMKKNFITWARLLPLLTTAASVIFVLGQLLIGYLKGKPVLTVEFLIFSIGFIIFGVVLGFTLRYFYLKIGDAWIDDRND
;
A
#
# COMPACT_ATOMS: atom_id res chain seq x y z
N MET A 1 -15.33 -30.18 5.53
CA MET A 1 -13.93 -29.89 5.13
C MET A 1 -13.80 -29.10 3.82
N ALA A 2 -14.67 -29.25 2.80
CA ALA A 2 -14.55 -28.51 1.53
C ALA A 2 -14.83 -26.98 1.60
N LYS A 3 -15.69 -26.51 2.53
CA LYS A 3 -16.01 -25.07 2.66
C LYS A 3 -14.82 -24.20 3.08
N GLY A 4 -13.96 -24.68 3.99
CA GLY A 4 -12.79 -23.93 4.46
C GLY A 4 -11.69 -23.78 3.40
N LYS A 5 -11.46 -24.81 2.57
CA LYS A 5 -10.45 -24.78 1.49
C LYS A 5 -10.83 -23.81 0.36
N LEU A 6 -12.15 -23.60 0.14
CA LEU A 6 -12.68 -22.57 -0.79
C LEU A 6 -12.49 -21.15 -0.25
N THR A 7 -12.68 -20.93 1.05
CA THR A 7 -12.48 -19.62 1.69
C THR A 7 -11.02 -19.18 1.65
N ILE A 8 -10.08 -20.10 1.83
CA ILE A 8 -8.63 -19.83 1.80
C ILE A 8 -8.16 -19.44 0.38
N LYS A 9 -8.63 -20.14 -0.67
CA LYS A 9 -8.33 -19.77 -2.07
C LYS A 9 -8.88 -18.39 -2.43
N GLN A 10 -10.07 -18.05 -1.92
CA GLN A 10 -10.71 -16.76 -2.18
C GLN A 10 -10.02 -15.61 -1.41
N MET A 11 -9.63 -15.84 -0.16
CA MET A 11 -8.77 -14.92 0.59
C MET A 11 -7.42 -14.69 -0.09
N LYS A 12 -6.80 -15.74 -0.66
CA LYS A 12 -5.53 -15.62 -1.40
C LYS A 12 -5.67 -14.73 -2.62
N LYS A 13 -6.74 -14.94 -3.41
CA LYS A 13 -7.00 -14.11 -4.59
C LYS A 13 -7.24 -12.66 -4.20
N ASN A 14 -8.03 -12.42 -3.15
CA ASN A 14 -8.25 -11.07 -2.63
C ASN A 14 -6.96 -10.44 -2.11
N PHE A 15 -6.15 -11.15 -1.30
CA PHE A 15 -4.90 -10.62 -0.76
C PHE A 15 -3.91 -10.24 -1.86
N ILE A 16 -3.74 -11.08 -2.89
CA ILE A 16 -2.87 -10.77 -4.04
C ILE A 16 -3.40 -9.55 -4.81
N THR A 17 -4.71 -9.47 -5.01
CA THR A 17 -5.34 -8.30 -5.65
C THR A 17 -5.12 -7.04 -4.82
N TRP A 18 -5.34 -7.09 -3.50
CA TRP A 18 -5.13 -5.98 -2.57
C TRP A 18 -3.65 -5.57 -2.51
N ALA A 19 -2.72 -6.52 -2.45
CA ALA A 19 -1.29 -6.26 -2.44
C ALA A 19 -0.79 -5.61 -3.74
N ARG A 20 -1.46 -5.85 -4.89
CA ARG A 20 -1.19 -5.16 -6.15
C ARG A 20 -1.89 -3.80 -6.24
N LEU A 21 -3.12 -3.69 -5.74
CA LEU A 21 -3.91 -2.46 -5.82
C LEU A 21 -3.46 -1.40 -4.82
N LEU A 22 -3.03 -1.79 -3.61
CA LEU A 22 -2.62 -0.82 -2.58
C LEU A 22 -1.50 0.10 -3.07
N PRO A 23 -0.37 -0.42 -3.60
CA PRO A 23 0.72 0.41 -4.11
C PRO A 23 0.25 1.38 -5.20
N LEU A 24 -0.64 0.92 -6.09
CA LEU A 24 -1.22 1.71 -7.16
C LEU A 24 -2.10 2.85 -6.63
N LEU A 25 -3.00 2.55 -5.69
CA LEU A 25 -3.87 3.53 -5.05
C LEU A 25 -3.07 4.56 -4.25
N THR A 26 -2.06 4.12 -3.49
CA THR A 26 -1.18 5.02 -2.76
C THR A 26 -0.40 5.92 -3.72
N THR A 27 0.16 5.37 -4.80
CA THR A 27 0.90 6.16 -5.79
C THR A 27 -0.01 7.21 -6.44
N ALA A 28 -1.22 6.81 -6.84
CA ALA A 28 -2.21 7.72 -7.42
C ALA A 28 -2.58 8.85 -6.45
N ALA A 29 -2.82 8.54 -5.18
CA ALA A 29 -3.10 9.55 -4.16
C ALA A 29 -1.92 10.52 -3.95
N SER A 30 -0.69 10.00 -3.96
CA SER A 30 0.53 10.83 -3.87
C SER A 30 0.65 11.80 -5.05
N VAL A 31 0.40 11.32 -6.27
CA VAL A 31 0.46 12.16 -7.48
C VAL A 31 -0.59 13.26 -7.43
N ILE A 32 -1.83 12.94 -7.05
CA ILE A 32 -2.91 13.93 -6.90
C ILE A 32 -2.53 14.98 -5.85
N PHE A 33 -1.95 14.55 -4.73
CA PHE A 33 -1.51 15.45 -3.66
C PHE A 33 -0.42 16.42 -4.15
N VAL A 34 0.61 15.92 -4.85
CA VAL A 34 1.69 16.74 -5.41
C VAL A 34 1.15 17.74 -6.42
N LEU A 35 0.27 17.30 -7.33
CA LEU A 35 -0.36 18.18 -8.33
C LEU A 35 -1.25 19.25 -7.69
N GLY A 36 -2.01 18.89 -6.65
CA GLY A 36 -2.83 19.83 -5.90
C GLY A 36 -2.00 20.92 -5.21
N GLN A 37 -0.89 20.53 -4.58
CA GLN A 37 0.04 21.48 -3.94
C GLN A 37 0.72 22.39 -4.96
N LEU A 38 1.12 21.85 -6.13
CA LEU A 38 1.64 22.64 -7.25
C LEU A 38 0.64 23.69 -7.73
N LEU A 39 -0.62 23.30 -7.92
CA LEU A 39 -1.68 24.21 -8.37
C LEU A 39 -1.94 25.31 -7.34
N ILE A 40 -2.00 24.97 -6.05
CA ILE A 40 -2.20 25.93 -4.96
C ILE A 40 -1.01 26.90 -4.86
N GLY A 41 0.22 26.39 -4.96
CA GLY A 41 1.43 27.21 -4.95
C GLY A 41 1.46 28.19 -6.13
N TYR A 42 1.11 27.72 -7.32
CA TYR A 42 0.97 28.56 -8.52
C TYR A 42 -0.07 29.67 -8.32
N LEU A 43 -1.27 29.34 -7.84
CA LEU A 43 -2.35 30.31 -7.63
C LEU A 43 -2.05 31.34 -6.54
N LYS A 44 -1.31 30.95 -5.49
CA LYS A 44 -1.00 31.81 -4.35
C LYS A 44 0.32 32.57 -4.51
N GLY A 45 1.09 32.33 -5.58
CA GLY A 45 2.44 32.88 -5.74
C GLY A 45 3.40 32.48 -4.61
N LYS A 46 3.09 31.40 -3.90
CA LYS A 46 3.85 30.92 -2.73
C LYS A 46 4.77 29.77 -3.15
N PRO A 47 5.91 29.58 -2.47
CA PRO A 47 6.76 28.44 -2.74
C PRO A 47 5.98 27.13 -2.55
N VAL A 48 6.01 26.28 -3.58
CA VAL A 48 5.31 24.98 -3.63
C VAL A 48 5.87 23.99 -2.59
N LEU A 49 7.14 24.14 -2.24
CA LEU A 49 7.85 23.33 -1.24
C LEU A 49 7.74 23.99 0.15
N THR A 50 6.54 23.95 0.72
CA THR A 50 6.32 24.42 2.09
C THR A 50 6.73 23.37 3.13
N VAL A 51 6.84 23.78 4.40
CA VAL A 51 7.04 22.86 5.52
C VAL A 51 5.94 21.79 5.58
N GLU A 52 4.71 22.13 5.20
CA GLU A 52 3.60 21.18 5.11
C GLU A 52 3.89 20.08 4.07
N PHE A 53 4.37 20.45 2.88
CA PHE A 53 4.77 19.48 1.85
C PHE A 53 5.87 18.54 2.35
N LEU A 54 6.85 19.06 3.10
CA LEU A 54 7.93 18.27 3.68
C LEU A 54 7.39 17.25 4.70
N ILE A 55 6.50 17.67 5.60
CA ILE A 55 5.88 16.80 6.60
C ILE A 55 5.08 15.69 5.91
N PHE A 56 4.26 16.03 4.92
CA PHE A 56 3.49 15.04 4.16
C PHE A 56 4.39 14.07 3.41
N SER A 57 5.48 14.55 2.79
CA SER A 57 6.43 13.70 2.08
C SER A 57 7.13 12.70 3.01
N ILE A 58 7.58 13.16 4.18
CA ILE A 58 8.17 12.28 5.20
C ILE A 58 7.15 11.26 5.69
N GLY A 59 5.92 11.70 5.98
CA GLY A 59 4.83 10.81 6.38
C GLY A 59 4.51 9.75 5.32
N PHE A 60 4.53 10.12 4.05
CA PHE A 60 4.29 9.21 2.94
C PHE A 60 5.41 8.16 2.79
N ILE A 61 6.67 8.55 2.97
CA ILE A 61 7.81 7.63 2.98
C ILE A 61 7.68 6.63 4.14
N ILE A 62 7.42 7.12 5.36
CA ILE A 62 7.23 6.26 6.54
C ILE A 62 6.07 5.29 6.30
N PHE A 63 4.94 5.79 5.80
CA PHE A 63 3.79 4.96 5.48
C PHE A 63 4.12 3.89 4.45
N GLY A 64 4.85 4.23 3.37
CA GLY A 64 5.29 3.27 2.36
C GLY A 64 6.20 2.17 2.94
N VAL A 65 7.13 2.53 3.83
CA VAL A 65 8.00 1.57 4.52
C VAL A 65 7.17 0.65 5.42
N VAL A 66 6.31 1.19 6.29
CA VAL A 66 5.43 0.41 7.17
C VAL A 66 4.52 -0.52 6.36
N LEU A 67 3.97 -0.02 5.25
CA LEU A 67 3.12 -0.81 4.38
C LEU A 67 3.89 -1.94 3.71
N GLY A 68 5.11 -1.68 3.23
CA GLY A 68 6.00 -2.69 2.67
C GLY A 68 6.32 -3.80 3.69
N PHE A 69 6.63 -3.43 4.94
CA PHE A 69 6.84 -4.40 6.02
C PHE A 69 5.56 -5.16 6.37
N THR A 70 4.42 -4.50 6.40
CA THR A 70 3.12 -5.12 6.70
C THR A 70 2.77 -6.14 5.63
N LEU A 71 2.89 -5.77 4.34
CA LEU A 71 2.67 -6.69 3.22
C LEU A 71 3.65 -7.86 3.24
N ARG A 72 4.93 -7.61 3.54
CA ARG A 72 5.94 -8.67 3.69
C ARG A 72 5.60 -9.60 4.85
N TYR A 73 5.18 -9.08 5.99
CA TYR A 73 4.77 -9.87 7.15
C TYR A 73 3.54 -10.73 6.84
N PHE A 74 2.51 -10.17 6.21
CA PHE A 74 1.36 -10.95 5.78
C PHE A 74 1.74 -11.99 4.72
N TYR A 75 2.63 -11.65 3.78
CA TYR A 75 3.10 -12.60 2.77
C TYR A 75 3.89 -13.76 3.40
N LEU A 76 4.76 -13.49 4.37
CA LEU A 76 5.49 -14.52 5.11
C LEU A 76 4.55 -15.37 5.97
N LYS A 77 3.66 -14.74 6.74
CA LYS A 77 2.73 -15.46 7.63
C LYS A 77 1.68 -16.30 6.87
N ILE A 78 1.22 -15.80 5.73
CA ILE A 78 0.34 -16.56 4.82
C ILE A 78 1.16 -17.57 4.00
N GLY A 79 2.41 -17.27 3.68
CA GLY A 79 3.34 -18.10 2.92
C GLY A 79 3.85 -19.33 3.69
N ASP A 80 4.20 -19.17 4.96
CA ASP A 80 4.61 -20.26 5.85
C ASP A 80 3.43 -21.20 6.15
N ALA A 81 2.23 -20.66 6.39
CA ALA A 81 0.99 -21.44 6.45
C ALA A 81 0.62 -22.15 5.13
N TRP A 82 1.31 -21.83 4.02
CA TRP A 82 1.09 -22.38 2.67
C TRP A 82 2.13 -23.42 2.25
N ILE A 83 3.32 -23.45 2.88
CA ILE A 83 4.35 -24.46 2.61
C ILE A 83 3.98 -25.79 3.31
N ASP A 84 3.21 -25.73 4.39
CA ASP A 84 2.75 -26.91 5.12
C ASP A 84 1.67 -27.72 4.37
N ASP A 85 0.81 -27.10 3.52
CA ASP A 85 -0.24 -27.79 2.74
C ASP A 85 0.31 -28.45 1.44
N ARG A 86 1.65 -28.54 1.28
CA ARG A 86 2.30 -29.31 0.20
C ARG A 86 2.99 -30.60 0.66
N ASN A 87 3.03 -30.86 1.97
CA ASN A 87 3.69 -32.04 2.53
C ASN A 87 2.74 -33.16 3.00
N ASP A 88 1.45 -33.10 2.63
CA ASP A 88 0.50 -34.22 2.73
C ASP A 88 -0.15 -34.51 1.37
#